data_AF-A0A959IUZ5-F1
#
_entry.id   AF-A0A959IUZ5-F1
#
_cell.length_a   1.000
_cell.length_b   1.000
_cell.length_c   1.000
_cell.angle_alpha   90.00
_cell.angle_beta   90.00
_cell.angle_gamma   90.00
#
_symmetry.space_group_name_H-M   'P 1'
#
loop_
_entity.id
_entity.type
_entity.pdbx_description
1 polymer ?
#
loop_
_entity_poly.entity_id
_entity_poly.type
_entity_poly.pdbx_seq_one_letter_code
_entity_poly.pdbx_strand_id
1 'polypeptide(L)'
;MILQLLITIGVSQALALAVMILWKQQKSQADFLLSIELLLLFLITIFFNYKVELNTYVAGIGLNAIVLAYLALPVFYFYVKAAAHGRLDPKRWYNWLHFVPFLIVAVLMYSQFYALPPADRCCLVETMGQEDHPLWFNGMYYGLFLLMFPLYIFLSFRVLKKHEAYILTKFSYTEDINLGWL
;
A
#
# COMPACT_ATOMS: atom_id res chain seq x y z
N MET A 1 4.35 -0.13 25.61
CA MET A 1 4.81 -1.54 25.59
C MET A 1 3.79 -2.49 24.95
N ILE A 2 2.58 -2.65 25.49
CA ILE A 2 1.57 -3.61 24.93
C ILE A 2 1.22 -3.31 23.46
N LEU A 3 0.97 -2.04 23.11
CA LEU A 3 0.67 -1.65 21.73
C LEU A 3 1.79 -2.02 20.75
N GLN A 4 3.05 -1.80 21.14
CA GLN A 4 4.20 -2.12 20.31
C GLN A 4 4.29 -3.64 20.08
N LEU A 5 4.07 -4.45 21.12
CA LEU A 5 4.01 -5.91 21.00
C LEU A 5 2.91 -6.36 20.03
N LEU A 6 1.71 -5.78 20.11
CA LEU A 6 0.61 -6.09 19.19
C LEU A 6 0.97 -5.76 17.74
N ILE A 7 1.59 -4.59 17.51
CA ILE A 7 2.06 -4.18 16.18
C ILE A 7 3.13 -5.16 15.67
N THR A 8 4.11 -5.54 16.50
CA THR A 8 5.15 -6.50 16.12
C THR A 8 4.58 -7.87 15.77
N ILE A 9 3.59 -8.35 16.53
CA ILE A 9 2.93 -9.62 16.25
C ILE A 9 2.19 -9.53 14.91
N GLY A 10 1.39 -8.49 14.71
CA GLY A 10 0.62 -8.31 13.47
C GLY A 10 1.52 -8.17 12.25
N VAL A 11 2.62 -7.42 12.35
CA VAL A 11 3.56 -7.25 11.24
C VAL A 11 4.31 -8.54 10.92
N SER A 12 4.65 -9.34 11.94
CA SER A 12 5.27 -10.65 11.75
C SER A 12 4.32 -11.63 11.05
N GLN A 13 3.02 -11.58 11.39
CA GLN A 13 1.99 -12.36 10.69
C GLN A 13 1.86 -11.94 9.23
N ALA A 14 1.86 -10.63 8.93
CA ALA A 14 1.81 -10.13 7.57
C ALA A 14 2.99 -10.65 6.73
N LEU A 15 4.21 -10.62 7.28
CA LEU A 15 5.40 -11.18 6.63
C LEU A 15 5.25 -12.68 6.37
N ALA A 16 4.86 -13.45 7.40
CA ALA A 16 4.68 -14.90 7.26
C ALA A 16 3.66 -15.25 6.17
N LEU A 17 2.51 -14.56 6.15
CA LEU A 17 1.47 -14.73 5.14
C LEU A 17 1.97 -14.36 3.74
N ALA A 18 2.71 -13.25 3.61
CA ALA A 18 3.28 -12.87 2.32
C ALA A 18 4.19 -13.96 1.76
N VAL A 19 5.08 -14.53 2.58
CA VAL A 19 5.97 -15.62 2.19
C VAL A 19 5.17 -16.89 1.83
N MET A 20 4.17 -17.25 2.63
CA MET A 20 3.31 -18.41 2.34
C MET A 20 2.60 -18.27 0.99
N ILE A 21 2.05 -17.09 0.69
CA ILE A 21 1.38 -16.81 -0.58
C ILE A 21 2.38 -16.88 -1.74
N LEU A 22 3.60 -16.36 -1.56
CA LEU A 22 4.64 -16.45 -2.57
C LEU A 22 5.06 -17.90 -2.86
N TRP A 23 5.04 -18.78 -1.84
CA TRP A 23 5.34 -20.20 -2.00
C TRP A 23 4.24 -20.97 -2.75
N LYS A 24 2.99 -20.49 -2.76
CA LYS A 24 1.88 -21.14 -3.46
C LYS A 24 2.22 -21.41 -4.95
N GLN A 25 2.10 -22.67 -5.38
CA GLN A 25 2.46 -23.10 -6.74
C GLN A 25 1.54 -22.49 -7.82
N GLN A 26 0.22 -22.49 -7.60
CA GLN A 26 -0.75 -21.87 -8.50
C GLN A 26 -1.31 -20.58 -7.88
N LYS A 27 -0.52 -19.51 -7.93
CA LYS A 27 -0.93 -18.19 -7.43
C LYS A 27 -1.71 -17.42 -8.49
N SER A 28 -2.84 -16.85 -8.07
CA SER A 28 -3.59 -15.90 -8.88
C SER A 28 -2.86 -14.55 -8.96
N GLN A 29 -3.25 -13.67 -9.88
CA GLN A 29 -2.72 -12.31 -9.90
C GLN A 29 -3.08 -11.53 -8.62
N ALA A 30 -4.27 -11.80 -8.05
CA ALA A 30 -4.68 -11.22 -6.79
C ALA A 30 -3.81 -11.71 -5.63
N ASP A 31 -3.46 -13.00 -5.61
CA ASP A 31 -2.55 -13.58 -4.60
C ASP A 31 -1.18 -12.89 -4.65
N PHE A 32 -0.64 -12.69 -5.85
CA PHE A 32 0.64 -12.00 -6.03
C PHE A 32 0.59 -10.55 -5.54
N LEU A 33 -0.43 -9.78 -5.93
CA LEU A 33 -0.60 -8.40 -5.48
C LEU A 33 -0.82 -8.31 -3.95
N LEU A 34 -1.58 -9.24 -3.38
CA LEU A 34 -1.76 -9.33 -1.93
C LEU A 34 -0.44 -9.60 -1.21
N SER A 35 0.42 -10.47 -1.75
CA SER A 35 1.72 -10.72 -1.15
C SER A 35 2.62 -9.49 -1.16
N ILE A 36 2.60 -8.70 -2.25
CA ILE A 36 3.31 -7.42 -2.33
C ILE A 36 2.75 -6.44 -1.30
N GLU A 37 1.43 -6.33 -1.20
CA GLU A 37 0.78 -5.44 -0.22
C GLU A 37 1.18 -5.77 1.21
N LEU A 38 1.18 -7.06 1.57
CA LEU A 38 1.61 -7.52 2.90
C LEU A 38 3.09 -7.23 3.17
N LEU A 39 3.96 -7.35 2.16
CA LEU A 39 5.37 -6.96 2.28
C LEU A 39 5.53 -5.44 2.44
N LEU A 40 4.75 -4.65 1.70
CA LEU A 40 4.76 -3.19 1.83
C LEU A 40 4.30 -2.77 3.23
N LEU A 41 3.19 -3.33 3.72
CA LEU A 41 2.72 -3.10 5.09
C LEU A 41 3.77 -3.50 6.12
N PHE A 42 4.47 -4.61 5.91
CA PHE A 42 5.57 -5.02 6.77
C PHE A 42 6.67 -3.96 6.81
N LEU A 43 7.19 -3.55 5.65
CA LEU A 43 8.27 -2.57 5.55
C LEU A 43 7.86 -1.20 6.11
N ILE A 44 6.68 -0.70 5.76
CA ILE A 44 6.14 0.58 6.24
C ILE A 44 6.07 0.57 7.78
N THR A 45 5.53 -0.51 8.34
CA THR A 45 5.36 -0.64 9.79
C THR A 45 6.69 -0.70 10.51
N ILE A 46 7.65 -1.48 10.01
CA ILE A 46 8.99 -1.57 10.59
C ILE A 46 9.71 -0.21 10.51
N PHE A 47 9.74 0.41 9.32
CA PHE A 47 10.42 1.68 9.10
C PHE A 47 9.81 2.83 9.92
N PHE A 48 8.49 2.83 10.15
CA PHE A 48 7.83 3.91 10.88
C PHE A 48 7.89 3.73 12.40
N ASN A 49 7.65 2.50 12.90
CA ASN A 49 7.57 2.24 14.34
C ASN A 49 8.96 2.12 14.99
N TYR A 50 9.95 1.60 14.26
CA TYR A 50 11.33 1.45 14.75
C TYR A 50 12.26 2.52 14.16
N LYS A 51 11.70 3.66 13.73
CA LYS A 51 12.48 4.72 13.07
C LYS A 51 13.61 5.26 13.94
N VAL A 52 13.44 5.31 15.27
CA VAL A 52 14.43 5.86 16.20
C VAL A 52 15.65 4.96 16.25
N GLU A 53 15.42 3.66 16.41
CA GLU A 53 16.46 2.64 16.43
C GLU A 53 17.15 2.54 15.07
N LEU A 54 16.38 2.54 13.98
CA LEU A 54 16.91 2.36 12.64
C LEU A 54 17.62 3.62 12.09
N ASN A 55 17.28 4.82 12.55
CA ASN A 55 17.95 6.06 12.15
C ASN A 55 19.44 6.09 12.53
N THR A 56 19.87 5.28 13.51
CA THR A 56 21.29 5.13 13.86
C THR A 56 22.12 4.51 12.73
N TYR A 57 21.49 3.71 11.86
CA TYR A 57 22.13 3.04 10.72
C TYR A 57 21.83 3.74 9.40
N VAL A 58 20.59 4.21 9.22
CA VAL A 58 20.13 4.83 7.98
C VAL A 58 19.29 6.07 8.32
N ALA A 59 19.89 7.24 8.19
CA ALA A 59 19.21 8.51 8.43
C ALA A 59 18.00 8.67 7.51
N GLY A 60 16.83 8.99 8.10
CA GLY A 60 15.61 9.25 7.35
C GLY A 60 14.85 8.00 6.94
N ILE A 61 15.13 6.83 7.54
CA ILE A 61 14.42 5.58 7.19
C ILE A 61 12.90 5.68 7.42
N GLY A 62 12.46 6.45 8.42
CA GLY A 62 11.05 6.74 8.65
C GLY A 62 10.38 7.51 7.50
N LEU A 63 11.14 8.30 6.72
CA LEU A 63 10.62 9.00 5.55
C LEU A 63 10.35 8.02 4.39
N ASN A 64 11.11 6.92 4.30
CA ASN A 64 10.85 5.88 3.30
C ASN A 64 9.52 5.15 3.54
N ALA A 65 9.09 5.00 4.80
CA ALA A 65 7.77 4.46 5.09
C ALA A 65 6.65 5.26 4.42
N ILE A 66 6.79 6.60 4.38
CA ILE A 66 5.80 7.47 3.74
C ILE A 66 5.78 7.24 2.24
N VAL A 67 6.95 7.19 1.59
CA VAL A 67 7.06 6.92 0.15
C VAL A 67 6.46 5.55 -0.20
N LEU A 68 6.76 4.52 0.60
CA LEU A 68 6.19 3.18 0.42
C LEU A 68 4.68 3.15 0.67
N ALA A 69 4.14 3.97 1.58
CA ALA A 69 2.70 4.07 1.79
C ALA A 69 1.97 4.57 0.53
N TYR A 70 2.57 5.47 -0.25
CA TYR A 70 2.02 5.88 -1.54
C TYR A 70 2.01 4.76 -2.58
N LEU A 71 2.96 3.83 -2.52
CA LEU A 71 3.00 2.66 -3.38
C LEU A 71 1.95 1.61 -2.96
N ALA A 72 1.72 1.46 -1.66
CA ALA A 72 0.72 0.53 -1.12
C ALA A 72 -0.70 0.86 -1.60
N LEU A 73 -1.07 2.15 -1.68
CA LEU A 73 -2.41 2.57 -2.13
C LEU A 73 -2.84 1.98 -3.49
N PRO A 74 -2.10 2.20 -4.60
CA PRO A 74 -2.47 1.63 -5.89
C PRO A 74 -2.33 0.10 -5.91
N VAL A 75 -1.36 -0.48 -5.20
CA VAL A 75 -1.20 -1.95 -5.11
C VAL A 75 -2.44 -2.57 -4.46
N PHE A 76 -2.92 -2.03 -3.35
CA PHE A 76 -4.17 -2.45 -2.71
C PHE A 76 -5.38 -2.34 -3.65
N TYR A 77 -5.51 -1.23 -4.37
CA TYR A 77 -6.60 -1.06 -5.34
C TYR A 77 -6.54 -2.10 -6.46
N PHE A 78 -5.35 -2.37 -7.01
CA PHE A 78 -5.19 -3.41 -8.03
C PHE A 78 -5.43 -4.80 -7.48
N TYR A 79 -5.05 -5.07 -6.24
CA TYR A 79 -5.39 -6.30 -5.54
C TYR A 79 -6.91 -6.49 -5.51
N VAL A 80 -7.68 -5.50 -5.03
CA VAL A 80 -9.15 -5.57 -4.97
C VAL A 80 -9.75 -5.79 -6.36
N LYS A 81 -9.22 -5.11 -7.38
CA LYS A 81 -9.66 -5.26 -8.77
C LYS A 81 -9.35 -6.64 -9.35
N ALA A 82 -8.18 -7.21 -9.04
CA ALA A 82 -7.81 -8.56 -9.44
C ALA A 82 -8.66 -9.60 -8.70
N ALA A 83 -8.95 -9.39 -7.41
CA ALA A 83 -9.82 -10.29 -6.65
C ALA A 83 -11.25 -10.30 -7.20
N ALA A 84 -11.78 -9.14 -7.60
CA ALA A 84 -13.14 -9.00 -8.13
C ALA A 84 -13.29 -9.46 -9.59
N HIS A 85 -12.28 -9.28 -10.45
CA HIS A 85 -12.42 -9.52 -11.89
C HIS A 85 -11.46 -10.60 -12.43
N GLY A 86 -10.65 -11.21 -11.57
CA GLY A 86 -9.63 -12.17 -11.96
C GLY A 86 -8.39 -11.48 -12.53
N ARG A 87 -8.16 -11.60 -13.85
CA ARG A 87 -6.95 -11.06 -14.48
C ARG A 87 -7.10 -9.57 -14.81
N LEU A 88 -6.10 -8.79 -14.43
CA LEU A 88 -5.95 -7.41 -14.84
C LEU A 88 -5.43 -7.36 -16.28
N ASP A 89 -5.99 -6.44 -17.09
CA ASP A 89 -5.46 -6.16 -18.42
C ASP A 89 -4.27 -5.17 -18.32
N PRO A 90 -3.02 -5.61 -18.57
CA PRO A 90 -1.84 -4.77 -18.45
C PRO A 90 -1.71 -3.73 -19.56
N LYS A 91 -2.45 -3.87 -20.68
CA LYS A 91 -2.32 -2.99 -21.85
C LYS A 91 -3.07 -1.67 -21.68
N ARG A 92 -3.87 -1.53 -20.63
CA ARG A 92 -4.61 -0.30 -20.37
C ARG A 92 -3.67 0.73 -19.73
N TRP A 93 -3.13 1.62 -20.56
CA TRP A 93 -2.18 2.67 -20.15
C TRP A 93 -2.63 3.46 -18.90
N TYR A 94 -3.95 3.66 -18.75
CA TYR A 94 -4.54 4.34 -17.59
C TYR A 94 -4.23 3.63 -16.26
N ASN A 95 -3.95 2.32 -16.26
CA ASN A 95 -3.54 1.60 -15.05
C ASN A 95 -2.19 2.14 -14.50
N TRP A 96 -1.29 2.60 -15.37
CA TRP A 96 0.00 3.15 -14.94
C TRP A 96 -0.13 4.52 -14.28
N LEU A 97 -1.20 5.28 -14.57
CA LEU A 97 -1.45 6.59 -13.94
C LEU A 97 -1.64 6.48 -12.42
N HIS A 98 -2.07 5.34 -11.91
CA HIS A 98 -2.24 5.12 -10.47
C HIS A 98 -0.92 5.16 -9.70
N PHE A 99 0.23 4.95 -10.36
CA PHE A 99 1.56 5.04 -9.75
C PHE A 99 2.16 6.46 -9.80
N VAL A 100 1.50 7.41 -10.47
CA VAL A 100 1.98 8.79 -10.59
C VAL A 100 2.15 9.48 -9.22
N PRO A 101 1.19 9.39 -8.27
CA PRO A 101 1.37 9.99 -6.94
C PRO A 101 2.61 9.44 -6.21
N PHE A 102 2.86 8.13 -6.30
CA PHE A 102 4.07 7.50 -5.76
C PHE A 102 5.33 8.06 -6.42
N LEU A 103 5.37 8.17 -7.75
CA LEU A 103 6.53 8.70 -8.47
C LEU A 103 6.82 10.16 -8.11
N ILE A 104 5.78 11.00 -8.02
CA ILE A 104 5.92 12.41 -7.61
C ILE A 104 6.57 12.49 -6.23
N VAL A 105 6.06 11.69 -5.28
CA VAL A 105 6.57 11.65 -3.92
C VAL A 105 7.99 11.11 -3.85
N ALA A 106 8.31 10.06 -4.61
CA ALA A 106 9.66 9.50 -4.68
C ALA A 106 10.67 10.50 -5.24
N VAL A 107 10.32 11.22 -6.32
CA VAL A 107 11.17 12.27 -6.91
C VAL A 107 11.33 13.45 -5.96
N LEU A 108 10.25 13.88 -5.31
CA LEU A 108 10.31 14.95 -4.31
C LEU A 108 11.24 14.56 -3.16
N MET A 109 11.08 13.36 -2.59
CA MET A 109 11.94 12.84 -1.53
C MET A 109 13.40 12.75 -1.99
N TYR A 110 13.65 12.29 -3.21
CA TYR A 110 15.00 12.25 -3.74
C TYR A 110 15.63 13.64 -3.82
N SER A 111 14.91 14.61 -4.39
CA SER A 111 15.39 15.98 -4.59
C SER A 111 15.59 16.77 -3.28
N GLN A 112 14.71 16.58 -2.29
CA GLN A 112 14.71 17.37 -1.06
C GLN A 112 15.50 16.73 0.08
N PHE A 113 15.69 15.40 0.05
CA PHE A 113 16.36 14.66 1.12
C PHE A 113 17.61 13.93 0.64
N TYR A 114 17.49 13.04 -0.33
CA TYR A 114 18.63 12.20 -0.76
C TYR A 114 19.70 12.94 -1.55
N ALA A 115 19.37 14.08 -2.18
CA ALA A 115 20.33 14.94 -2.85
C ALA A 115 21.24 15.71 -1.87
N LEU A 116 20.83 15.85 -0.59
CA LEU A 116 21.60 16.57 0.41
C LEU A 116 22.88 15.81 0.80
N PRO A 117 23.94 16.50 1.24
CA PRO A 117 25.06 15.88 1.93
C PRO A 117 24.62 15.10 3.19
N PRO A 118 25.34 14.04 3.60
CA PRO A 118 24.95 13.23 4.75
C PRO A 118 24.76 14.02 6.06
N ALA A 119 25.59 15.03 6.32
CA ALA A 119 25.48 15.87 7.52
C ALA A 119 24.15 16.67 7.54
N ASP A 120 23.78 17.24 6.40
CA ASP A 120 22.55 18.02 6.25
C ASP A 120 21.30 17.13 6.34
N ARG A 121 21.38 15.86 5.90
CA ARG A 121 20.31 14.88 6.10
C ARG A 121 20.07 14.59 7.57
N CYS A 122 21.14 14.40 8.35
CA CYS A 122 21.03 14.16 9.79
C CYS A 122 20.42 15.37 10.50
N CYS A 123 20.88 16.58 10.16
CA CYS A 123 20.32 17.82 10.69
C CYS A 123 18.83 17.95 10.37
N LEU A 124 18.45 17.71 9.11
CA LEU A 124 17.04 17.76 8.69
C LEU A 124 16.16 16.74 9.42
N VAL A 125 16.64 15.51 9.62
CA VAL A 125 15.91 14.49 10.40
C VAL A 125 15.75 14.91 11.87
N GLU A 126 16.77 15.52 12.45
CA GLU A 126 16.74 16.02 13.82
C GLU A 126 15.75 17.18 13.97
N THR A 127 15.78 18.16 13.06
CA THR A 127 14.83 19.28 13.02
C THR A 127 13.39 18.78 12.85
N MET A 128 13.16 17.83 11.93
CA MET A 128 11.85 17.19 11.78
C MET A 128 11.40 16.45 13.05
N GLY A 129 12.33 15.92 13.85
CA GLY A 129 12.02 15.28 15.13
C GLY A 129 11.52 16.25 16.20
N GLN A 130 11.76 17.56 16.04
CA GLN A 130 11.30 18.63 16.91
C GLN A 130 9.95 19.23 16.44
N GLU A 131 9.22 18.52 15.58
CA GLU A 131 7.96 18.95 14.94
C GLU A 131 8.10 20.16 14.00
N ASP A 132 9.32 20.61 13.71
CA ASP A 132 9.59 21.63 12.69
C ASP A 132 9.74 20.98 11.32
N HIS A 133 8.61 20.78 10.65
CA HIS A 133 8.54 20.11 9.37
C HIS A 133 8.63 21.09 8.19
N PRO A 134 9.51 20.83 7.20
CA PRO A 134 9.58 21.67 6.01
C PRO A 134 8.28 21.59 5.19
N LEU A 135 7.97 22.66 4.46
CA LEU A 135 6.72 22.80 3.71
C LEU A 135 6.45 21.64 2.73
N TRP A 136 7.49 21.15 2.06
CA TRP A 136 7.37 20.01 1.13
C TRP A 136 6.90 18.73 1.84
N PHE A 137 7.33 18.50 3.08
CA PHE A 137 6.92 17.36 3.88
C PHE A 137 5.46 17.51 4.30
N ASN A 138 5.07 18.69 4.78
CA ASN A 138 3.69 18.96 5.18
C ASN A 138 2.71 18.83 4.00
N GLY A 139 3.07 19.37 2.83
CA GLY A 139 2.27 19.23 1.61
C GLY A 139 2.13 17.78 1.17
N MET A 140 3.19 17.00 1.28
CA MET A 140 3.19 15.57 0.96
C MET A 140 2.36 14.75 1.97
N TYR A 141 2.63 14.89 3.27
CA TYR A 141 2.03 14.04 4.30
C TYR A 141 0.62 14.48 4.67
N TYR A 142 0.39 15.76 4.99
CA TYR A 142 -0.93 16.23 5.41
C TYR A 142 -1.81 16.63 4.23
N GLY A 143 -1.24 17.04 3.10
CA GLY A 143 -2.00 17.41 1.91
C GLY A 143 -2.31 16.21 1.02
N LEU A 144 -1.30 15.74 0.29
CA LEU A 144 -1.48 14.74 -0.76
C LEU A 144 -1.91 13.38 -0.22
N PHE A 145 -1.34 12.91 0.90
CA PHE A 145 -1.65 11.58 1.42
C PHE A 145 -3.08 11.51 1.97
N LEU A 146 -3.50 12.56 2.67
CA LEU A 146 -4.86 12.71 3.21
C LEU A 146 -5.93 12.76 2.11
N LEU A 147 -5.57 13.19 0.89
CA LEU A 147 -6.43 13.09 -0.29
C LEU A 147 -6.39 11.70 -0.94
N MET A 148 -5.20 11.13 -1.11
CA MET A 148 -5.01 9.86 -1.85
C MET A 148 -5.54 8.66 -1.09
N PHE A 149 -5.35 8.59 0.22
CA PHE A 149 -5.81 7.48 1.06
C PHE A 149 -7.34 7.25 0.93
N PRO A 150 -8.22 8.24 1.21
CA PRO A 150 -9.67 8.05 1.07
C PRO A 150 -10.11 7.85 -0.38
N LEU A 151 -9.41 8.46 -1.35
CA LEU A 151 -9.69 8.25 -2.77
C LEU A 151 -9.54 6.77 -3.15
N TYR A 152 -8.44 6.12 -2.75
CA TYR A 152 -8.20 4.72 -3.07
C TYR A 152 -9.13 3.77 -2.32
N ILE A 153 -9.49 4.08 -1.07
CA ILE A 153 -10.55 3.35 -0.35
C ILE A 153 -11.87 3.42 -1.13
N PHE A 154 -12.27 4.62 -1.55
CA PHE A 154 -13.50 4.83 -2.31
C PHE A 154 -13.48 4.08 -3.65
N LEU A 155 -12.38 4.13 -4.39
CA LEU A 155 -12.23 3.40 -5.65
C LEU A 155 -12.33 1.87 -5.45
N SER A 156 -11.67 1.33 -4.42
CA SER A 156 -11.76 -0.09 -4.07
C SER A 156 -13.19 -0.48 -3.68
N PHE A 157 -13.88 0.34 -2.88
CA PHE A 157 -15.27 0.12 -2.53
C PHE A 157 -16.19 0.09 -3.75
N ARG A 158 -16.01 0.99 -4.72
CA ARG A 158 -16.79 0.99 -5.97
C ARG A 158 -16.57 -0.28 -6.79
N VAL A 159 -15.36 -0.82 -6.81
CA VAL A 159 -15.06 -2.09 -7.49
C VAL A 159 -15.83 -3.22 -6.83
N LEU A 160 -15.75 -3.33 -5.51
CA LEU A 160 -16.47 -4.36 -4.75
C LEU A 160 -17.99 -4.26 -4.95
N LYS A 161 -18.56 -3.06 -4.87
CA LYS A 161 -20.01 -2.86 -5.08
C LYS A 161 -20.48 -3.27 -6.48
N LYS A 162 -19.68 -2.98 -7.52
CA LYS A 162 -19.98 -3.43 -8.89
C LYS A 162 -19.89 -4.95 -9.03
N HIS A 163 -18.92 -5.56 -8.37
CA HIS A 163 -18.75 -7.01 -8.40
C HIS A 163 -19.88 -7.73 -7.66
N GLU A 164 -20.28 -7.23 -6.49
CA GLU A 164 -21.44 -7.72 -5.73
C GLU A 164 -22.72 -7.71 -6.59
N ALA A 165 -23.01 -6.59 -7.26
CA ALA A 165 -24.16 -6.48 -8.17
C ALA A 165 -24.09 -7.47 -9.35
N TYR A 166 -22.88 -7.71 -9.89
CA TYR A 166 -22.67 -8.69 -10.95
C TYR A 166 -22.93 -10.13 -10.47
N ILE A 167 -22.45 -10.50 -9.28
CA ILE A 167 -22.71 -11.82 -8.69
C ILE A 167 -24.22 -12.01 -8.46
N LEU A 168 -24.88 -11.03 -7.83
CA LEU A 168 -26.32 -11.11 -7.55
C LEU A 168 -27.13 -11.31 -8.83
N THR A 169 -26.83 -10.59 -9.91
CA THR A 169 -27.56 -10.75 -11.18
C THR A 169 -27.28 -12.08 -11.88
N LYS A 170 -26.11 -12.69 -11.70
CA LYS A 170 -25.72 -13.95 -12.36
C LYS A 170 -26.08 -15.22 -11.57
N PHE A 171 -26.13 -15.15 -10.24
CA PHE A 171 -26.34 -16.31 -9.37
C PHE A 171 -27.68 -16.28 -8.61
N SER A 172 -28.44 -15.18 -8.65
CA SER A 172 -29.81 -15.15 -8.09
C SER A 172 -30.86 -15.83 -8.98
N TYR A 173 -30.50 -16.23 -10.21
CA TYR A 173 -31.42 -16.89 -11.16
C TYR A 173 -31.24 -18.42 -11.23
N THR A 174 -30.38 -19.02 -10.40
CA THR A 174 -30.18 -20.49 -10.38
C THR A 174 -31.15 -21.25 -9.48
N GLU A 175 -32.03 -20.58 -8.73
CA GLU A 175 -33.07 -21.27 -7.94
C GLU A 175 -34.26 -21.76 -8.78
N ASP A 176 -34.47 -21.26 -10.01
CA ASP A 176 -35.58 -21.68 -10.90
C ASP A 176 -35.18 -22.70 -11.98
N ILE A 177 -33.94 -23.21 -11.99
CA ILE A 177 -33.59 -24.37 -12.82
C ILE A 177 -33.98 -25.63 -12.07
N ASN A 178 -35.28 -25.92 -12.06
CA ASN A 178 -35.81 -27.21 -11.66
C ASN A 178 -35.22 -28.29 -12.58
N LEU A 179 -34.35 -29.14 -12.05
CA LEU A 179 -33.91 -30.40 -12.68
C LEU A 179 -35.04 -31.45 -12.69
N GLY A 180 -36.28 -31.05 -12.94
CA GLY A 180 -37.43 -31.95 -13.08
C GLY A 180 -37.36 -32.82 -14.35
N TRP A 181 -36.26 -32.72 -15.10
CA TRP A 181 -35.96 -33.54 -16.27
C TRP A 181 -34.77 -34.50 -16.05
N LEU A 182 -34.18 -34.54 -14.85
CA LEU A 182 -33.12 -35.50 -14.50
C LEU A 182 -33.63 -36.57 -13.54
#